data_AF-A0A8T2B429-F1
#
_entry.id   AF-A0A8T2B429-F1
#
_cell.length_a   1.000
_cell.length_b   1.000
_cell.length_c   1.000
_cell.angle_alpha   90.00
_cell.angle_beta   90.00
_cell.angle_gamma   90.00
#
_symmetry.space_group_name_H-M   'P 1'
#
loop_
_entity.id
_entity.type
_entity.pdbx_description
1 polymer ?
#
loop_
_entity_poly.entity_id
_entity_poly.type
_entity_poly.pdbx_seq_one_letter_code
_entity_poly.pdbx_strand_id
1 'polypeptide(L)'
;MARILRNVSSLRSSLFSAEVLRRSVVGTSFQLRGFAAKAKKKSKSDDGSSEEGMSKKEIALQQALDQITSSFGKGSIMYLGRAVSPRNVPVFSTGSFALDVALGVGGLPKGRVVEIYGPEASGKTTLALHVIAEAQKQGGTCVFVDAEHALDSSLAKAIGVNTENLLLSQPDCGEQALSLVDTLIRSGSVDVIVVDSVAALVPKGELEGEMGDAHMAMQARLMSQALRKLSHSLSLSQTLLIFINQVRSKLSTFGGFGGPTEVTCGGNALKFYASMRLNIKRIGLIKKGEETTGSQVSVKIVKNKLAPPFRTAQFELEFGKGICKITEIIDLSIKHKFIAKNGTFYNLNGKNYHGKEALKRFLKQNESDQEELMKKLQDKLIADETADKETESESEEEDSLRVVVSPDNTDDESPALVVGAAAVVVEAA
;
A
#
# COMPACT_ATOMS: atom_id res chain seq x y z
N MET A 1 83.16 -9.14 -12.73
CA MET A 1 82.23 -8.42 -11.82
C MET A 1 82.96 -7.19 -11.28
N ALA A 2 82.38 -6.02 -11.06
CA ALA A 2 81.11 -5.43 -11.53
C ALA A 2 81.34 -3.90 -11.70
N ARG A 3 80.47 -3.18 -12.43
CA ARG A 3 80.74 -1.82 -12.93
C ARG A 3 80.02 -0.70 -12.16
N ILE A 4 80.78 0.35 -11.79
CA ILE A 4 80.62 1.79 -12.16
C ILE A 4 79.24 2.48 -11.98
N LEU A 5 79.08 3.75 -11.56
CA LEU A 5 79.87 4.77 -10.81
C LEU A 5 78.91 5.96 -10.46
N ARG A 6 79.20 6.71 -9.38
CA ARG A 6 79.04 8.18 -9.17
C ARG A 6 77.81 8.99 -9.68
N ASN A 7 77.19 9.69 -8.71
CA ASN A 7 76.99 11.15 -8.65
C ASN A 7 75.92 11.93 -9.48
N VAL A 8 75.03 12.62 -8.72
CA VAL A 8 74.80 14.10 -8.69
C VAL A 8 73.74 14.78 -9.59
N SER A 9 72.95 15.64 -8.91
CA SER A 9 72.22 16.87 -9.32
C SER A 9 71.04 16.90 -10.31
N SER A 10 69.84 17.10 -9.74
CA SER A 10 69.04 18.36 -9.84
C SER A 10 68.10 18.70 -11.02
N LEU A 11 67.07 19.50 -10.68
CA LEU A 11 66.52 20.66 -11.44
C LEU A 11 65.92 20.45 -12.85
N ARG A 12 64.58 20.59 -12.97
CA ARG A 12 63.94 21.88 -13.38
C ARG A 12 62.41 21.86 -13.40
N SER A 13 61.83 23.05 -13.36
CA SER A 13 60.42 23.40 -13.59
C SER A 13 60.30 24.41 -14.74
N SER A 14 59.26 24.33 -15.59
CA SER A 14 58.75 25.40 -16.47
C SER A 14 57.78 24.85 -17.52
N LEU A 15 56.86 25.58 -18.19
CA LEU A 15 56.13 26.85 -17.98
C LEU A 15 55.01 26.94 -19.07
N PHE A 16 54.15 27.97 -19.02
CA PHE A 16 53.17 28.43 -20.05
C PHE A 16 51.93 27.53 -20.33
N SER A 17 50.87 28.05 -20.97
CA SER A 17 49.90 29.11 -20.54
C SER A 17 48.92 29.44 -21.69
N ALA A 18 47.60 29.52 -21.39
CA ALA A 18 46.50 29.98 -22.27
C ALA A 18 46.27 29.12 -23.56
N GLU A 19 45.15 29.12 -24.31
CA GLU A 19 43.69 29.35 -24.11
C GLU A 19 42.96 28.75 -25.38
N VAL A 20 41.64 28.77 -25.67
CA VAL A 20 40.45 29.48 -25.15
C VAL A 20 39.15 28.65 -25.43
N LEU A 21 38.11 28.74 -24.57
CA LEU A 21 36.72 28.23 -24.78
C LEU A 21 36.54 26.68 -24.99
N ARG A 22 35.39 26.01 -24.76
CA ARG A 22 34.01 26.45 -24.43
C ARG A 22 33.21 25.37 -23.63
N ARG A 23 32.44 25.83 -22.62
CA ARG A 23 31.23 25.22 -21.98
C ARG A 23 31.33 23.91 -21.15
N SER A 24 31.26 24.12 -19.83
CA SER A 24 30.71 23.26 -18.76
C SER A 24 29.23 22.86 -19.02
N VAL A 25 28.72 21.70 -18.60
CA VAL A 25 28.40 21.26 -17.20
C VAL A 25 27.45 22.24 -16.47
N VAL A 26 26.32 21.71 -15.98
CA VAL A 26 25.33 22.41 -15.16
C VAL A 26 25.22 21.70 -13.80
N GLY A 27 25.50 22.45 -12.73
CA GLY A 27 25.28 22.06 -11.34
C GLY A 27 25.30 23.32 -10.49
N THR A 28 24.29 23.53 -9.65
CA THR A 28 24.05 24.82 -8.97
C THR A 28 24.29 24.71 -7.46
N SER A 29 25.39 25.33 -7.02
CA SER A 29 25.77 25.44 -5.61
C SER A 29 25.16 26.68 -4.95
N PHE A 30 24.65 26.54 -3.73
CA PHE A 30 24.25 27.67 -2.89
C PHE A 30 25.45 28.20 -2.11
N GLN A 31 25.74 29.51 -2.20
CA GLN A 31 26.83 30.17 -1.47
C GLN A 31 26.31 31.03 -0.32
N LEU A 32 26.98 30.93 0.84
CA LEU A 32 26.85 31.86 1.95
C LEU A 32 27.57 33.18 1.66
N ARG A 33 26.87 34.30 1.83
CA ARG A 33 27.45 35.63 2.12
C ARG A 33 26.50 36.43 3.00
N GLY A 34 26.92 36.75 4.22
CA GLY A 34 26.22 37.69 5.09
C GLY A 34 26.50 39.14 4.70
N PHE A 35 25.57 40.05 5.02
CA PHE A 35 25.81 41.50 4.95
C PHE A 35 25.10 42.23 6.10
N ALA A 36 25.65 43.39 6.46
CA ALA A 36 25.29 44.12 7.68
C ALA A 36 23.96 44.89 7.58
N ALA A 37 23.43 45.28 8.74
CA ALA A 37 22.15 45.98 8.88
C ALA A 37 22.13 47.35 8.19
N LYS A 38 21.02 47.65 7.50
CA LYS A 38 20.64 49.02 7.13
C LYS A 38 19.12 49.14 7.07
N ALA A 39 18.54 49.91 8.00
CA ALA A 39 17.09 50.00 8.15
C ALA A 39 16.42 50.71 6.95
N LYS A 40 15.27 50.21 6.49
CA LYS A 40 14.39 50.95 5.58
C LYS A 40 12.92 50.59 5.79
N LYS A 41 12.07 51.61 5.60
CA LYS A 41 10.62 51.71 5.86
C LYS A 41 9.81 50.40 5.84
N LYS A 42 9.00 50.24 6.89
CA LYS A 42 7.81 49.38 6.96
C LYS A 42 6.82 49.76 5.85
N SER A 43 6.76 48.98 4.77
CA SER A 43 5.72 49.09 3.74
C SER A 43 4.46 48.36 4.20
N LYS A 44 3.38 49.10 4.44
CA LYS A 44 2.04 48.52 4.63
C LYS A 44 1.58 47.99 3.26
N SER A 45 1.48 46.68 3.12
CA SER A 45 0.69 46.06 2.05
C SER A 45 -0.76 46.02 2.52
N ASP A 46 -1.66 46.63 1.75
CA ASP A 46 -3.09 46.50 2.02
C ASP A 46 -3.56 45.09 1.62
N ASP A 47 -4.28 44.46 2.54
CA ASP A 47 -5.22 43.37 2.26
C ASP A 47 -6.49 43.76 3.02
N GLY A 48 -7.56 44.07 2.29
CA GLY A 48 -8.62 44.92 2.85
C GLY A 48 -9.73 45.32 1.88
N SER A 49 -10.36 44.35 1.22
CA SER A 49 -11.65 44.56 0.54
C SER A 49 -12.38 43.24 0.23
N SER A 50 -12.88 42.52 1.25
CA SER A 50 -13.84 41.41 1.04
C SER A 50 -14.76 41.08 2.23
N GLU A 51 -15.03 42.02 3.14
CA GLU A 51 -15.97 41.81 4.26
C GLU A 51 -17.41 42.27 3.97
N GLU A 52 -17.61 43.10 2.94
CA GLU A 52 -18.92 43.63 2.53
C GLU A 52 -19.76 42.58 1.77
N GLY A 53 -20.32 41.62 2.52
CA GLY A 53 -21.28 40.66 1.97
C GLY A 53 -21.55 39.43 2.82
N MET A 54 -20.66 39.05 3.74
CA MET A 54 -20.85 37.85 4.56
C MET A 54 -22.02 37.99 5.55
N SER A 55 -22.84 36.94 5.65
CA SER A 55 -23.92 36.87 6.61
C SER A 55 -23.40 36.73 8.04
N LYS A 56 -24.23 37.09 9.02
CA LYS A 56 -23.92 36.91 10.45
C LYS A 56 -23.61 35.45 10.82
N LYS A 57 -24.08 34.47 10.04
CA LYS A 57 -23.76 33.04 10.23
C LYS A 57 -22.35 32.71 9.77
N GLU A 58 -21.90 33.27 8.66
CA GLU A 58 -20.56 33.03 8.10
C GLU A 58 -19.48 33.70 8.94
N ILE A 59 -19.72 34.92 9.44
CA ILE A 59 -18.82 35.61 10.37
C ILE A 59 -18.65 34.80 11.67
N ALA A 60 -19.76 34.32 12.25
CA ALA A 60 -19.72 33.48 13.45
C ALA A 60 -19.04 32.12 13.21
N LEU A 61 -19.26 31.52 12.03
CA LEU A 61 -18.58 30.28 11.62
C LEU A 61 -17.07 30.50 11.48
N GLN A 62 -16.63 31.58 10.82
CA GLN A 62 -15.22 31.90 10.65
C GLN A 62 -14.52 32.11 12.00
N GLN A 63 -15.14 32.87 12.91
CA GLN A 63 -14.64 33.05 14.28
C GLN A 63 -14.50 31.72 15.04
N ALA A 64 -15.46 30.80 14.88
CA ALA A 64 -15.37 29.46 15.46
C ALA A 64 -14.26 28.61 14.82
N LEU A 65 -14.09 28.65 13.50
CA LEU A 65 -13.00 27.97 12.78
C LEU A 65 -11.63 28.48 13.22
N ASP A 66 -11.47 29.78 13.40
CA ASP A 66 -10.22 30.40 13.88
C ASP A 66 -9.94 30.07 15.35
N GLN A 67 -10.97 30.08 16.21
CA GLN A 67 -10.84 29.65 17.61
C GLN A 67 -10.42 28.18 17.72
N ILE A 68 -11.02 27.28 16.93
CA ILE A 68 -10.65 25.85 16.87
C ILE A 68 -9.22 25.71 16.35
N THR A 69 -8.87 26.41 15.27
CA THR A 69 -7.51 26.40 14.68
C THR A 69 -6.45 26.91 15.65
N SER A 70 -6.76 27.94 16.45
CA SER A 70 -5.87 28.47 17.48
C SER A 70 -5.76 27.57 18.71
N SER A 71 -6.78 26.78 19.03
CA SER A 71 -6.82 25.92 20.22
C SER A 71 -6.24 24.52 19.97
N PHE A 72 -6.43 23.99 18.77
CA PHE A 72 -6.09 22.61 18.40
C PHE A 72 -5.08 22.51 17.23
N GLY A 73 -4.59 23.64 16.74
CA GLY A 73 -3.56 23.72 15.69
C GLY A 73 -4.11 23.75 14.25
N LYS A 74 -3.24 24.06 13.30
CA LYS A 74 -3.56 24.12 11.87
C LYS A 74 -3.90 22.73 11.34
N GLY A 75 -5.04 22.61 10.66
CA GLY A 75 -5.57 21.34 10.14
C GLY A 75 -6.48 20.58 11.11
N SER A 76 -6.74 21.11 12.31
CA SER A 76 -7.72 20.54 13.25
C SER A 76 -9.16 20.58 12.73
N ILE A 77 -9.49 21.58 11.92
CA ILE A 77 -10.75 21.68 11.16
C ILE A 77 -10.48 22.27 9.78
N MET A 78 -11.08 21.69 8.74
CA MET A 78 -10.93 22.11 7.33
C MET A 78 -12.20 21.78 6.55
N TYR A 79 -12.50 22.56 5.50
CA TYR A 79 -13.54 22.20 4.52
C TYR A 79 -13.15 20.91 3.77
N LEU A 80 -14.08 19.97 3.60
CA LEU A 80 -13.81 18.66 2.99
C LEU A 80 -13.18 18.76 1.60
N GLY A 81 -13.70 19.64 0.73
CA GLY A 81 -13.14 19.90 -0.60
C GLY A 81 -11.76 20.59 -0.63
N ARG A 82 -11.22 20.97 0.53
CA ARG A 82 -9.84 21.48 0.71
C ARG A 82 -8.92 20.46 1.41
N ALA A 83 -9.44 19.29 1.79
CA ALA A 83 -8.62 18.18 2.27
C ALA A 83 -7.96 17.44 1.10
N VAL A 84 -6.91 16.65 1.38
CA VAL A 84 -6.25 15.83 0.35
C VAL A 84 -7.22 14.77 -0.15
N SER A 85 -7.54 14.81 -1.45
CA SER A 85 -8.40 13.82 -2.12
C SER A 85 -7.91 12.39 -1.86
N PRO A 86 -8.80 11.39 -1.68
CA PRO A 86 -8.41 9.99 -1.53
C PRO A 86 -7.50 9.46 -2.65
N ARG A 87 -7.60 10.01 -3.87
CA ARG A 87 -6.75 9.66 -5.03
C ARG A 87 -5.31 10.23 -4.93
N ASN A 88 -5.07 11.20 -4.04
CA ASN A 88 -3.76 11.83 -3.84
C ASN A 88 -3.05 11.34 -2.56
N VAL A 89 -3.52 10.25 -1.93
CA VAL A 89 -2.80 9.63 -0.82
C VAL A 89 -1.57 8.90 -1.36
N PRO A 90 -0.34 9.22 -0.91
CA PRO A 90 0.86 8.56 -1.43
C PRO A 90 0.85 7.06 -1.09
N VAL A 91 1.41 6.24 -1.97
CA VAL A 91 1.40 4.77 -1.86
C VAL A 91 2.80 4.16 -1.99
N PHE A 92 2.95 2.95 -1.47
CA PHE A 92 4.03 2.03 -1.80
C PHE A 92 3.53 0.90 -2.70
N SER A 93 4.26 0.57 -3.77
CA SER A 93 3.96 -0.60 -4.61
C SER A 93 4.03 -1.88 -3.77
N THR A 94 3.15 -2.83 -4.07
CA THR A 94 3.16 -4.18 -3.47
C THR A 94 4.22 -5.10 -4.07
N GLY A 95 4.93 -4.65 -5.11
CA GLY A 95 5.80 -5.50 -5.93
C GLY A 95 5.03 -6.45 -6.87
N SER A 96 3.69 -6.41 -6.88
CA SER A 96 2.82 -7.05 -7.86
C SER A 96 2.09 -5.98 -8.66
N PHE A 97 2.34 -5.92 -9.97
CA PHE A 97 1.64 -4.98 -10.85
C PHE A 97 0.14 -5.31 -10.92
N ALA A 98 -0.20 -6.61 -10.92
CA ALA A 98 -1.59 -7.07 -10.89
C ALA A 98 -2.33 -6.63 -9.61
N LEU A 99 -1.66 -6.63 -8.45
CA LEU A 99 -2.25 -6.20 -7.19
C LEU A 99 -2.32 -4.67 -7.07
N ASP A 100 -1.29 -3.94 -7.48
CA ASP A 100 -1.28 -2.47 -7.47
C ASP A 100 -2.41 -1.88 -8.31
N VAL A 101 -2.69 -2.49 -9.47
CA VAL A 101 -3.87 -2.20 -10.31
C VAL A 101 -5.17 -2.59 -9.60
N ALA A 102 -5.26 -3.80 -9.04
CA ALA A 102 -6.47 -4.25 -8.35
C ALA A 102 -6.84 -3.38 -7.13
N LEU A 103 -5.85 -2.74 -6.48
CA LEU A 103 -6.05 -1.82 -5.37
C LEU A 103 -6.64 -0.46 -5.78
N GLY A 104 -6.66 -0.11 -7.06
CA GLY A 104 -7.26 1.12 -7.62
C GLY A 104 -6.54 2.43 -7.28
N VAL A 105 -5.51 2.39 -6.43
CA VAL A 105 -4.63 3.53 -6.08
C VAL A 105 -3.15 3.26 -6.36
N GLY A 106 -2.82 2.17 -7.05
CA GLY A 106 -1.43 1.86 -7.45
C GLY A 106 -0.53 1.30 -6.34
N GLY A 107 -1.08 0.96 -5.17
CA GLY A 107 -0.30 0.38 -4.07
C GLY A 107 -0.98 0.49 -2.70
N LEU A 108 -0.20 0.28 -1.63
CA LEU A 108 -0.63 0.40 -0.24
C LEU A 108 -0.46 1.84 0.28
N PRO A 109 -1.49 2.46 0.88
CA PRO A 109 -1.47 3.87 1.28
C PRO A 109 -0.58 4.14 2.50
N LYS A 110 0.29 5.13 2.37
CA LYS A 110 1.07 5.72 3.46
C LYS A 110 0.16 6.27 4.56
N GLY A 111 0.66 6.25 5.80
CA GLY A 111 -0.04 6.73 7.00
C GLY A 111 -1.25 5.91 7.43
N ARG A 112 -1.37 4.65 6.97
CA ARG A 112 -2.52 3.77 7.23
C ARG A 112 -2.10 2.41 7.76
N VAL A 113 -3.06 1.73 8.39
CA VAL A 113 -2.98 0.30 8.73
C VAL A 113 -3.47 -0.55 7.55
N VAL A 114 -2.74 -1.62 7.23
CA VAL A 114 -3.11 -2.68 6.27
C VAL A 114 -3.05 -4.04 6.99
N GLU A 115 -3.96 -4.95 6.67
CA GLU A 115 -3.91 -6.34 7.14
C GLU A 115 -3.73 -7.31 5.96
N ILE A 116 -2.70 -8.16 6.00
CA ILE A 116 -2.45 -9.24 5.05
C ILE A 116 -2.70 -10.55 5.77
N TYR A 117 -3.76 -11.28 5.41
CA TYR A 117 -4.17 -12.47 6.14
C TYR A 117 -4.51 -13.64 5.22
N GLY A 118 -4.34 -14.86 5.74
CA GLY A 118 -4.56 -16.07 4.97
C GLY A 118 -3.87 -17.30 5.57
N PRO A 119 -4.02 -18.47 4.93
CA PRO A 119 -3.43 -19.74 5.37
C PRO A 119 -1.90 -19.69 5.53
N GLU A 120 -1.34 -20.73 6.13
CA GLU A 120 0.09 -21.02 6.08
C GLU A 120 0.56 -21.25 4.64
N ALA A 121 1.85 -20.98 4.36
CA ALA A 121 2.48 -21.08 3.03
C ALA A 121 1.74 -20.37 1.87
N SER A 122 0.89 -19.38 2.17
CA SER A 122 0.13 -18.59 1.17
C SER A 122 0.90 -17.43 0.54
N GLY A 123 2.04 -17.04 1.13
CA GLY A 123 2.89 -15.93 0.66
C GLY A 123 2.74 -14.60 1.42
N LYS A 124 2.13 -14.58 2.61
CA LYS A 124 1.93 -13.36 3.43
C LYS A 124 3.22 -12.55 3.62
N THR A 125 4.23 -13.19 4.21
CA THR A 125 5.56 -12.63 4.49
C THR A 125 6.29 -12.25 3.20
N THR A 126 6.19 -13.08 2.16
CA THR A 126 6.75 -12.79 0.82
C THR A 126 6.20 -11.47 0.28
N LEU A 127 4.88 -11.27 0.30
CA LEU A 127 4.23 -10.04 -0.17
C LEU A 127 4.66 -8.81 0.66
N ALA A 128 4.78 -8.94 1.99
CA ALA A 128 5.26 -7.85 2.84
C ALA A 128 6.74 -7.51 2.59
N LEU A 129 7.60 -8.51 2.34
CA LEU A 129 8.99 -8.30 1.95
C LEU A 129 9.11 -7.60 0.58
N HIS A 130 8.20 -7.85 -0.36
CA HIS A 130 8.14 -7.07 -1.59
C HIS A 130 7.75 -5.60 -1.36
N VAL A 131 6.78 -5.31 -0.47
CA VAL A 131 6.48 -3.91 -0.09
C VAL A 131 7.70 -3.22 0.53
N ILE A 132 8.42 -3.92 1.42
CA ILE A 132 9.68 -3.42 2.01
C ILE A 132 10.71 -3.13 0.92
N ALA A 133 10.90 -4.02 -0.04
CA ALA A 133 11.86 -3.84 -1.13
C ALA A 133 11.49 -2.66 -2.04
N GLU A 134 10.22 -2.48 -2.40
CA GLU A 134 9.79 -1.32 -3.19
C GLU A 134 9.88 0.01 -2.39
N ALA A 135 9.64 -0.02 -1.08
CA ALA A 135 9.83 1.15 -0.21
C ALA A 135 11.31 1.53 -0.05
N GLN A 136 12.21 0.56 0.15
CA GLN A 136 13.66 0.81 0.23
C GLN A 136 14.23 1.34 -1.09
N LYS A 137 13.71 0.94 -2.25
CA LYS A 137 14.08 1.53 -3.56
C LYS A 137 13.72 3.01 -3.67
N GLN A 138 12.69 3.47 -2.96
CA GLN A 138 12.32 4.89 -2.85
C GLN A 138 13.16 5.64 -1.79
N GLY A 139 14.17 4.98 -1.19
CA GLY A 139 14.97 5.52 -0.09
C GLY A 139 14.28 5.46 1.28
N GLY A 140 13.15 4.77 1.39
CA GLY A 140 12.36 4.69 2.63
C GLY A 140 12.97 3.78 3.69
N THR A 141 12.78 4.15 4.96
CA THR A 141 13.27 3.36 6.10
C THR A 141 12.25 2.30 6.51
N CYS A 142 12.68 1.03 6.56
CA CYS A 142 11.81 -0.11 6.82
C CYS A 142 12.15 -0.84 8.13
N VAL A 143 11.11 -1.29 8.83
CA VAL A 143 11.20 -2.11 10.05
C VAL A 143 10.40 -3.40 9.86
N PHE A 144 10.97 -4.52 10.31
CA PHE A 144 10.28 -5.81 10.42
C PHE A 144 10.24 -6.24 11.90
N VAL A 145 9.05 -6.47 12.43
CA VAL A 145 8.81 -6.99 13.78
C VAL A 145 8.43 -8.47 13.64
N ASP A 146 9.41 -9.34 13.86
CA ASP A 146 9.33 -10.79 13.71
C ASP A 146 8.96 -11.43 15.06
N ALA A 147 7.66 -11.58 15.30
CA ALA A 147 7.11 -12.26 16.48
C ALA A 147 6.91 -13.77 16.25
N GLU A 148 6.93 -14.25 14.99
CA GLU A 148 6.96 -15.69 14.69
C GLU A 148 8.40 -16.26 14.71
N HIS A 149 9.43 -15.43 14.89
CA HIS A 149 10.86 -15.78 14.86
C HIS A 149 11.28 -16.57 13.60
N ALA A 150 10.66 -16.24 12.46
CA ALA A 150 10.62 -17.09 11.26
C ALA A 150 11.19 -16.40 9.99
N LEU A 151 11.78 -15.21 10.10
CA LEU A 151 12.26 -14.44 8.95
C LEU A 151 13.54 -15.02 8.32
N ASP A 152 13.43 -15.61 7.13
CA ASP A 152 14.60 -15.96 6.32
C ASP A 152 15.23 -14.74 5.61
N SER A 153 16.41 -14.35 6.07
CA SER A 153 17.22 -13.29 5.46
C SER A 153 17.66 -13.59 4.02
N SER A 154 17.73 -14.87 3.62
CA SER A 154 18.14 -15.32 2.28
C SER A 154 17.05 -15.00 1.27
N LEU A 155 15.81 -15.40 1.55
CA LEU A 155 14.63 -15.03 0.79
C LEU A 155 14.44 -13.50 0.73
N ALA A 156 14.65 -12.78 1.84
CA ALA A 156 14.57 -11.32 1.85
C ALA A 156 15.58 -10.69 0.85
N LYS A 157 16.85 -11.11 0.89
CA LYS A 157 17.86 -10.66 -0.09
C LYS A 157 17.48 -11.02 -1.52
N ALA A 158 16.97 -12.23 -1.77
CA ALA A 158 16.60 -12.67 -3.11
C ALA A 158 15.36 -11.95 -3.70
N ILE A 159 14.47 -11.46 -2.84
CA ILE A 159 13.35 -10.56 -3.18
C ILE A 159 13.84 -9.14 -3.54
N GLY A 160 15.07 -8.78 -3.14
CA GLY A 160 15.66 -7.46 -3.32
C GLY A 160 15.50 -6.52 -2.12
N VAL A 161 15.25 -7.07 -0.92
CA VAL A 161 15.32 -6.31 0.34
C VAL A 161 16.79 -6.03 0.68
N ASN A 162 17.12 -4.77 0.93
CA ASN A 162 18.39 -4.40 1.55
C ASN A 162 18.33 -4.76 3.05
N THR A 163 18.87 -5.92 3.40
CA THR A 163 18.89 -6.41 4.79
C THR A 163 19.88 -5.68 5.70
N GLU A 164 20.84 -4.93 5.14
CA GLU A 164 21.79 -4.12 5.94
C GLU A 164 21.09 -2.87 6.48
N ASN A 165 20.14 -2.33 5.69
CA ASN A 165 19.28 -1.20 6.04
C ASN A 165 17.83 -1.63 6.35
N LEU A 166 17.64 -2.85 6.87
CA LEU A 166 16.36 -3.32 7.43
C LEU A 166 16.48 -3.43 8.95
N LEU A 167 15.66 -2.67 9.69
CA LEU A 167 15.61 -2.79 11.14
C LEU A 167 14.78 -4.02 11.53
N LEU A 168 15.41 -5.04 12.11
CA LEU A 168 14.75 -6.22 12.65
C LEU A 168 14.52 -6.08 14.16
N SER A 169 13.32 -6.42 14.61
CA SER A 169 12.97 -6.55 16.03
C SER A 169 12.32 -7.90 16.27
N GLN A 170 12.82 -8.65 17.25
CA GLN A 170 12.23 -9.91 17.74
C GLN A 170 11.77 -9.69 19.19
N PRO A 171 10.49 -9.38 19.43
CA PRO A 171 9.99 -9.00 20.75
C PRO A 171 9.56 -10.22 21.59
N ASP A 172 9.80 -10.15 22.89
CA ASP A 172 9.41 -11.17 23.89
C ASP A 172 7.88 -11.23 24.10
N CYS A 173 7.15 -10.12 23.92
CA CYS A 173 5.70 -10.07 24.13
C CYS A 173 4.96 -9.03 23.27
N GLY A 174 3.64 -9.19 23.16
CA GLY A 174 2.76 -8.32 22.36
C GLY A 174 2.75 -6.85 22.81
N GLU A 175 2.80 -6.57 24.12
CA GLU A 175 2.89 -5.19 24.65
C GLU A 175 4.18 -4.50 24.21
N GLN A 176 5.31 -5.19 24.31
CA GLN A 176 6.63 -4.69 23.93
C GLN A 176 6.70 -4.45 22.41
N ALA A 177 6.22 -5.41 21.61
CA ALA A 177 6.10 -5.29 20.15
C ALA A 177 5.31 -4.04 19.75
N LEU A 178 4.11 -3.85 20.31
CA LEU A 178 3.23 -2.75 19.96
C LEU A 178 3.73 -1.40 20.52
N SER A 179 4.46 -1.40 21.65
CA SER A 179 5.12 -0.21 22.21
C SER A 179 6.32 0.25 21.37
N LEU A 180 7.08 -0.70 20.82
CA LEU A 180 8.17 -0.46 19.87
C LEU A 180 7.61 0.16 18.57
N VAL A 181 6.56 -0.43 18.00
CA VAL A 181 5.85 0.10 16.82
C VAL A 181 5.32 1.52 17.07
N ASP A 182 4.66 1.76 18.20
CA ASP A 182 4.14 3.07 18.62
C ASP A 182 5.23 4.14 18.78
N THR A 183 6.43 3.74 19.22
CA THR A 183 7.59 4.62 19.36
C THR A 183 8.26 4.92 18.02
N LEU A 184 8.39 3.93 17.15
CA LEU A 184 8.91 4.10 15.79
C LEU A 184 8.03 5.02 14.95
N ILE A 185 6.70 4.87 15.02
CA ILE A 185 5.74 5.73 14.31
C ILE A 185 5.83 7.17 14.82
N ARG A 186 5.93 7.37 16.16
CA ARG A 186 6.15 8.71 16.74
C ARG A 186 7.46 9.38 16.32
N SER A 187 8.47 8.62 15.90
CA SER A 187 9.74 9.20 15.44
C SER A 187 9.64 9.93 14.10
N GLY A 188 8.57 9.69 13.33
CA GLY A 188 8.43 10.21 11.96
C GLY A 188 9.50 9.73 10.97
N SER A 189 10.38 8.82 11.37
CA SER A 189 11.61 8.45 10.66
C SER A 189 11.52 7.06 10.01
N VAL A 190 10.32 6.48 9.92
CA VAL A 190 10.08 5.13 9.39
C VAL A 190 8.91 5.17 8.39
N ASP A 191 9.15 4.64 7.20
CA ASP A 191 8.20 4.60 6.09
C ASP A 191 7.29 3.37 6.13
N VAL A 192 7.84 2.20 6.42
CA VAL A 192 7.10 0.92 6.46
C VAL A 192 7.47 0.14 7.71
N ILE A 193 6.44 -0.34 8.41
CA ILE A 193 6.56 -1.30 9.51
C ILE A 193 5.75 -2.54 9.16
N VAL A 194 6.38 -3.71 9.17
CA VAL A 194 5.71 -5.01 9.09
C VAL A 194 5.70 -5.66 10.47
N VAL A 195 4.58 -6.26 10.86
CA VAL A 195 4.45 -7.08 12.07
C VAL A 195 4.01 -8.48 11.67
N ASP A 196 4.90 -9.47 11.82
CA ASP A 196 4.69 -10.86 11.46
C ASP A 196 4.78 -11.76 12.71
N SER A 197 3.68 -12.17 13.34
CA SER A 197 2.28 -11.90 12.98
C SER A 197 1.41 -11.58 14.20
N VAL A 198 0.20 -11.05 13.95
CA VAL A 198 -0.81 -10.77 14.98
C VAL A 198 -1.17 -12.00 15.81
N ALA A 199 -1.02 -13.22 15.27
CA ALA A 199 -1.26 -14.43 16.04
C ALA A 199 -0.22 -14.63 17.15
N ALA A 200 1.03 -14.25 16.91
CA ALA A 200 2.16 -14.36 17.83
C ALA A 200 2.31 -13.15 18.78
N LEU A 201 1.45 -12.13 18.70
CA LEU A 201 1.38 -11.06 19.67
C LEU A 201 0.71 -11.55 20.97
N VAL A 202 1.39 -12.44 21.69
CA VAL A 202 0.92 -12.99 22.97
C VAL A 202 1.09 -11.93 24.08
N PRO A 203 0.04 -11.60 24.84
CA PRO A 203 0.14 -10.67 25.96
C PRO A 203 1.10 -11.18 27.04
N LYS A 204 1.84 -10.28 27.69
CA LYS A 204 2.80 -10.64 28.75
C LYS A 204 2.17 -11.51 29.85
N GLY A 205 0.96 -11.18 30.31
CA GLY A 205 0.25 -11.94 31.33
C GLY A 205 -0.31 -13.30 30.89
N GLU A 206 -0.17 -13.66 29.61
CA GLU A 206 -0.48 -14.98 29.03
C GLU A 206 0.81 -15.81 28.86
N LEU A 207 1.97 -15.15 28.77
CA LEU A 207 3.31 -15.78 28.78
C LEU A 207 3.82 -16.09 30.20
N GLU A 208 3.37 -15.33 31.21
CA GLU A 208 3.68 -15.56 32.63
C GLU A 208 2.65 -16.48 33.35
N GLY A 209 1.62 -16.96 32.65
CA GLY A 209 0.59 -17.88 33.17
C GLY A 209 0.93 -19.36 32.97
N GLU A 210 0.12 -20.26 33.53
CA GLU A 210 0.29 -21.71 33.34
C GLU A 210 -0.43 -22.21 32.07
N MET A 211 0.09 -23.29 31.45
CA MET A 211 -0.45 -23.81 30.19
C MET A 211 -1.82 -24.48 30.40
N GLY A 212 -2.87 -23.68 30.28
CA GLY A 212 -4.26 -24.05 30.55
C GLY A 212 -5.10 -22.90 31.11
N ASP A 213 -4.45 -21.81 31.56
CA ASP A 213 -5.12 -20.65 32.15
C ASP A 213 -6.07 -19.94 31.18
N ALA A 214 -7.22 -19.50 31.71
CA ALA A 214 -8.34 -18.97 30.94
C ALA A 214 -8.15 -17.48 30.58
N HIS A 215 -7.15 -17.16 29.76
CA HIS A 215 -6.80 -15.80 29.31
C HIS A 215 -7.80 -15.18 28.31
N MET A 216 -9.08 -15.07 28.71
CA MET A 216 -10.18 -14.67 27.83
C MET A 216 -9.98 -13.27 27.21
N ALA A 217 -9.78 -13.28 25.89
CA ALA A 217 -9.73 -12.10 25.02
C ALA A 217 -8.64 -11.05 25.35
N MET A 218 -7.56 -11.42 26.05
CA MET A 218 -6.47 -10.49 26.40
C MET A 218 -5.82 -9.87 25.16
N GLN A 219 -5.40 -10.68 24.18
CA GLN A 219 -4.86 -10.23 22.90
C GLN A 219 -5.81 -9.26 22.15
N ALA A 220 -7.12 -9.51 22.18
CA ALA A 220 -8.11 -8.65 21.52
C ALA A 220 -8.26 -7.29 22.22
N ARG A 221 -8.12 -7.23 23.56
CA ARG A 221 -8.09 -5.98 24.33
C ARG A 221 -6.81 -5.19 24.04
N LEU A 222 -5.66 -5.86 24.04
CA LEU A 222 -4.35 -5.30 23.70
C LEU A 222 -4.36 -4.65 22.31
N MET A 223 -4.77 -5.40 21.27
CA MET A 223 -4.89 -4.87 19.90
C MET A 223 -5.86 -3.69 19.80
N SER A 224 -6.97 -3.72 20.54
CA SER A 224 -7.95 -2.62 20.58
C SER A 224 -7.39 -1.34 21.21
N GLN A 225 -6.53 -1.47 22.22
CA GLN A 225 -5.87 -0.35 22.89
C GLN A 225 -4.73 0.22 22.05
N ALA A 226 -3.90 -0.65 21.46
CA ALA A 226 -2.78 -0.25 20.61
C ALA A 226 -3.25 0.47 19.36
N LEU A 227 -4.16 -0.12 18.56
CA LEU A 227 -4.65 0.50 17.33
C LEU A 227 -5.30 1.87 17.55
N ARG A 228 -5.96 2.08 18.70
CA ARG A 228 -6.53 3.37 19.10
C ARG A 228 -5.45 4.45 19.31
N LYS A 229 -4.30 4.11 19.89
CA LYS A 229 -3.15 5.02 20.02
C LYS A 229 -2.49 5.27 18.66
N LEU A 230 -2.22 4.18 17.93
CA LEU A 230 -1.46 4.20 16.67
C LEU A 230 -2.15 5.00 15.56
N SER A 231 -3.49 4.95 15.47
CA SER A 231 -4.23 5.47 14.32
C SER A 231 -4.07 6.98 14.08
N HIS A 232 -3.76 7.77 15.10
CA HIS A 232 -3.48 9.20 14.93
C HIS A 232 -2.02 9.43 14.52
N SER A 233 -1.07 8.83 15.25
CA SER A 233 0.36 8.92 14.99
C SER A 233 0.72 8.50 13.56
N LEU A 234 0.11 7.43 13.05
CA LEU A 234 0.28 6.95 11.67
C LEU A 234 -0.09 8.01 10.63
N SER A 235 -1.23 8.70 10.83
CA SER A 235 -1.69 9.71 9.86
C SER A 235 -0.80 10.95 9.82
N LEU A 236 -0.08 11.25 10.91
CA LEU A 236 0.89 12.34 10.98
C LEU A 236 2.26 11.93 10.42
N SER A 237 2.76 10.74 10.77
CA SER A 237 4.08 10.24 10.34
C SER A 237 4.13 9.77 8.89
N GLN A 238 2.97 9.51 8.27
CA GLN A 238 2.85 8.86 6.96
C GLN A 238 3.44 7.43 6.90
N THR A 239 3.75 6.81 8.04
CA THR A 239 4.19 5.41 8.12
C THR A 239 3.08 4.45 7.66
N LEU A 240 3.40 3.51 6.77
CA LEU A 240 2.56 2.35 6.44
C LEU A 240 2.78 1.25 7.47
N LEU A 241 1.73 0.84 8.17
CA LEU A 241 1.78 -0.27 9.13
C LEU A 241 1.04 -1.50 8.59
N ILE A 242 1.80 -2.56 8.31
CA ILE A 242 1.30 -3.83 7.79
C ILE A 242 1.27 -4.86 8.92
N PHE A 243 0.08 -5.35 9.26
CA PHE A 243 -0.07 -6.53 10.10
C PHE A 243 -0.25 -7.77 9.22
N ILE A 244 0.63 -8.76 9.39
CA ILE A 244 0.37 -10.11 8.90
C ILE A 244 -0.48 -10.84 9.94
N ASN A 245 -1.44 -11.65 9.47
CA ASN A 245 -2.35 -12.38 10.35
C ASN A 245 -2.65 -13.80 9.84
N GLN A 246 -2.90 -14.72 10.76
CA GLN A 246 -3.29 -16.09 10.45
C GLN A 246 -4.82 -16.21 10.34
N VAL A 247 -5.29 -17.28 9.68
CA VAL A 247 -6.70 -17.70 9.72
C VAL A 247 -6.89 -18.85 10.69
N ARG A 248 -8.01 -18.83 11.41
CA ARG A 248 -8.51 -19.93 12.25
C ARG A 248 -9.96 -20.23 11.85
N SER A 249 -10.38 -21.48 12.02
CA SER A 249 -11.76 -21.89 11.80
C SER A 249 -12.60 -21.59 13.04
N LYS A 250 -13.63 -20.75 12.94
CA LYS A 250 -14.61 -20.63 14.02
C LYS A 250 -15.60 -21.78 13.94
N LEU A 251 -15.53 -22.70 14.90
CA LEU A 251 -16.53 -23.74 15.08
C LEU A 251 -17.83 -23.10 15.62
N SER A 252 -18.90 -23.14 14.84
CA SER A 252 -20.20 -22.57 15.22
C SER A 252 -21.07 -23.61 15.92
N THR A 253 -21.43 -23.35 17.18
CA THR A 253 -22.19 -24.26 18.05
C THR A 253 -23.64 -24.52 17.58
N PHE A 254 -24.13 -23.78 16.59
CA PHE A 254 -25.45 -23.97 15.97
C PHE A 254 -25.28 -24.34 14.49
N GLY A 255 -25.97 -25.41 14.08
CA GLY A 255 -25.84 -26.01 12.75
C GLY A 255 -26.60 -25.26 11.65
N GLY A 256 -26.02 -24.15 11.17
CA GLY A 256 -26.47 -23.48 9.96
C GLY A 256 -25.87 -24.09 8.68
N PHE A 257 -26.52 -23.86 7.53
CA PHE A 257 -26.05 -24.30 6.20
C PHE A 257 -24.84 -23.47 5.70
N GLY A 258 -23.69 -23.64 6.36
CA GLY A 258 -22.43 -23.03 5.97
C GLY A 258 -21.25 -23.69 6.68
N GLY A 259 -20.17 -23.95 5.94
CA GLY A 259 -18.94 -24.51 6.50
C GLY A 259 -18.26 -23.60 7.53
N PRO A 260 -17.25 -24.10 8.27
CA PRO A 260 -16.55 -23.34 9.30
C PRO A 260 -16.03 -22.00 8.76
N THR A 261 -16.35 -20.92 9.46
CA THR A 261 -16.04 -19.56 8.99
C THR A 261 -14.59 -19.18 9.30
N GLU A 262 -13.88 -18.67 8.28
CA GLU A 262 -12.52 -18.14 8.45
C GLU A 262 -12.55 -16.86 9.30
N VAL A 263 -11.89 -16.90 10.46
CA VAL A 263 -11.69 -15.73 11.33
C VAL A 263 -10.20 -15.45 11.51
N THR A 264 -9.87 -14.18 11.77
CA THR A 264 -8.49 -13.71 11.99
C THR A 264 -8.19 -13.51 13.48
N CYS A 265 -6.92 -13.67 13.88
CA CYS A 265 -6.46 -13.44 15.26
C CYS A 265 -6.46 -11.94 15.64
N GLY A 266 -6.25 -11.61 16.92
CA GLY A 266 -6.31 -10.22 17.41
C GLY A 266 -7.71 -9.62 17.56
N GLY A 267 -8.77 -10.42 17.37
CA GLY A 267 -10.16 -10.00 17.51
C GLY A 267 -10.69 -9.16 16.35
N ASN A 268 -11.56 -8.19 16.63
CA ASN A 268 -12.24 -7.39 15.59
C ASN A 268 -11.63 -6.02 15.33
N ALA A 269 -10.79 -5.47 16.23
CA ALA A 269 -10.30 -4.09 16.12
C ALA A 269 -9.54 -3.84 14.80
N LEU A 270 -8.61 -4.73 14.44
CA LEU A 270 -7.83 -4.62 13.20
C LEU A 270 -8.72 -4.54 11.95
N LYS A 271 -9.83 -5.28 11.94
CA LYS A 271 -10.82 -5.28 10.84
C LYS A 271 -11.44 -3.90 10.61
N PHE A 272 -11.60 -3.08 11.65
CA PHE A 272 -12.15 -1.72 11.57
C PHE A 272 -11.07 -0.67 11.23
N TYR A 273 -9.95 -0.69 11.94
CA TYR A 273 -8.85 0.27 11.75
C TYR A 273 -8.16 0.14 10.40
N ALA A 274 -7.93 -1.09 9.91
CA ALA A 274 -7.32 -1.33 8.60
C ALA A 274 -8.05 -0.58 7.47
N SER A 275 -7.29 0.15 6.66
CA SER A 275 -7.79 0.82 5.45
C SER A 275 -7.91 -0.15 4.27
N MET A 276 -7.01 -1.12 4.20
CA MET A 276 -7.09 -2.24 3.26
C MET A 276 -6.94 -3.57 4.01
N ARG A 277 -7.66 -4.60 3.56
CA ARG A 277 -7.52 -5.98 4.05
C ARG A 277 -7.38 -6.92 2.87
N LEU A 278 -6.29 -7.67 2.84
CA LEU A 278 -5.92 -8.56 1.74
C LEU A 278 -6.03 -10.01 2.21
N ASN A 279 -6.92 -10.80 1.61
CA ASN A 279 -7.03 -12.23 1.82
C ASN A 279 -6.20 -12.95 0.76
N ILE A 280 -5.06 -13.49 1.15
CA ILE A 280 -4.08 -14.14 0.27
C ILE A 280 -4.17 -15.67 0.41
N LYS A 281 -4.36 -16.36 -0.72
CA LYS A 281 -4.49 -17.83 -0.77
C LYS A 281 -3.67 -18.41 -1.92
N ARG A 282 -2.96 -19.50 -1.65
CA ARG A 282 -2.36 -20.35 -2.68
C ARG A 282 -3.47 -21.11 -3.41
N ILE A 283 -3.60 -20.91 -4.72
CA ILE A 283 -4.60 -21.56 -5.57
C ILE A 283 -4.03 -22.73 -6.39
N GLY A 284 -2.71 -22.81 -6.54
CA GLY A 284 -2.05 -23.88 -7.28
C GLY A 284 -0.55 -23.97 -7.01
N LEU A 285 0.07 -24.98 -7.61
CA LEU A 285 1.53 -25.19 -7.60
C LEU A 285 2.07 -25.10 -9.03
N ILE A 286 3.19 -24.41 -9.21
CA ILE A 286 3.83 -24.19 -10.50
C ILE A 286 4.86 -25.30 -10.68
N LYS A 287 4.70 -26.12 -11.73
CA LYS A 287 5.60 -27.24 -12.03
C LYS A 287 6.36 -27.06 -13.34
N LYS A 288 7.59 -27.58 -13.38
CA LYS A 288 8.46 -27.59 -14.56
C LYS A 288 8.96 -29.01 -14.79
N GLY A 289 8.18 -29.79 -15.55
CA GLY A 289 8.29 -31.25 -15.50
C GLY A 289 7.73 -31.75 -14.16
N GLU A 290 8.51 -32.56 -13.45
CA GLU A 290 8.11 -33.12 -12.14
C GLU A 290 8.38 -32.16 -10.97
N GLU A 291 9.40 -31.29 -11.09
CA GLU A 291 9.81 -30.35 -10.06
C GLU A 291 8.75 -29.25 -9.84
N THR A 292 8.49 -28.91 -8.57
CA THR A 292 7.60 -27.80 -8.19
C THR A 292 8.43 -26.55 -7.90
N THR A 293 8.40 -25.59 -8.81
CA THR A 293 9.27 -24.40 -8.82
C THR A 293 8.65 -23.16 -8.18
N GLY A 294 7.37 -23.22 -7.81
CA GLY A 294 6.67 -22.09 -7.21
C GLY A 294 5.22 -22.39 -6.83
N SER A 295 4.50 -21.33 -6.42
CA SER A 295 3.08 -21.36 -6.05
C SER A 295 2.30 -20.30 -6.83
N GLN A 296 1.14 -20.67 -7.36
CA GLN A 296 0.20 -19.70 -7.92
C GLN A 296 -0.70 -19.18 -6.79
N VAL A 297 -0.83 -17.86 -6.69
CA VAL A 297 -1.45 -17.16 -5.57
C VAL A 297 -2.55 -16.23 -6.05
N SER A 298 -3.61 -16.11 -5.25
CA SER A 298 -4.71 -15.18 -5.44
C SER A 298 -4.83 -14.28 -4.22
N VAL A 299 -4.97 -12.97 -4.44
CA VAL A 299 -5.15 -11.95 -3.39
C VAL A 299 -6.48 -11.25 -3.63
N LYS A 300 -7.47 -11.50 -2.77
CA LYS A 300 -8.76 -10.80 -2.77
C LYS A 300 -8.73 -9.62 -1.81
N ILE A 301 -9.08 -8.44 -2.30
CA ILE A 301 -9.15 -7.20 -1.51
C ILE A 301 -10.49 -7.19 -0.78
N VAL A 302 -10.57 -7.79 0.41
CA VAL A 302 -11.83 -7.92 1.16
C VAL A 302 -12.30 -6.62 1.83
N LYS A 303 -11.43 -5.60 1.84
CA LYS A 303 -11.75 -4.24 2.27
C LYS A 303 -10.79 -3.27 1.58
N ASN A 304 -11.32 -2.14 1.12
CA ASN A 304 -10.59 -0.98 0.64
C ASN A 304 -11.33 0.28 1.14
N LYS A 305 -10.61 1.34 1.51
CA LYS A 305 -11.16 2.65 1.95
C LYS A 305 -10.81 3.79 0.98
N LEU A 306 -10.14 3.51 -0.15
CA LEU A 306 -9.65 4.53 -1.08
C LEU A 306 -10.09 4.29 -2.54
N ALA A 307 -10.45 3.05 -2.89
CA ALA A 307 -11.02 2.65 -4.18
C ALA A 307 -11.98 1.46 -3.97
N PRO A 308 -12.70 0.97 -5.01
CA PRO A 308 -13.65 -0.13 -4.87
C PRO A 308 -13.02 -1.42 -4.26
N PRO A 309 -13.71 -2.09 -3.32
CA PRO A 309 -13.26 -3.36 -2.75
C PRO A 309 -13.57 -4.56 -3.66
N PHE A 310 -13.29 -5.77 -3.16
CA PHE A 310 -13.61 -7.09 -3.73
C PHE A 310 -12.94 -7.48 -5.05
N ARG A 311 -12.30 -6.54 -5.75
CA ARG A 311 -11.28 -6.80 -6.77
C ARG A 311 -10.25 -7.85 -6.30
N THR A 312 -9.77 -8.66 -7.22
CA THR A 312 -8.88 -9.81 -6.94
C THR A 312 -7.74 -9.83 -7.95
N ALA A 313 -6.50 -9.94 -7.47
CA ALA A 313 -5.30 -10.15 -8.28
C ALA A 313 -4.85 -11.61 -8.21
N GLN A 314 -4.19 -12.10 -9.26
CA GLN A 314 -3.54 -13.41 -9.29
C GLN A 314 -2.13 -13.29 -9.86
N PHE A 315 -1.18 -14.02 -9.27
CA PHE A 315 0.23 -13.97 -9.67
C PHE A 315 1.00 -15.25 -9.31
N GLU A 316 2.19 -15.38 -9.86
CA GLU A 316 3.12 -16.49 -9.62
C GLU A 316 4.20 -16.07 -8.59
N LEU A 317 4.35 -16.84 -7.51
CA LEU A 317 5.50 -16.78 -6.61
C LEU A 317 6.51 -17.87 -6.98
N GLU A 318 7.70 -17.50 -7.42
CA GLU A 318 8.83 -18.42 -7.59
C GLU A 318 9.54 -18.63 -6.25
N PHE A 319 9.82 -19.90 -5.91
CA PHE A 319 10.54 -20.20 -4.67
C PHE A 319 11.97 -19.64 -4.71
N GLY A 320 12.40 -19.04 -3.60
CA GLY A 320 13.70 -18.36 -3.50
C GLY A 320 13.84 -17.07 -4.33
N LYS A 321 12.74 -16.50 -4.85
CA LYS A 321 12.75 -15.24 -5.65
C LYS A 321 11.55 -14.31 -5.39
N GLY A 322 10.39 -14.86 -5.06
CA GLY A 322 9.16 -14.10 -4.82
C GLY A 322 8.34 -13.85 -6.09
N ILE A 323 7.68 -12.68 -6.16
CA ILE A 323 6.69 -12.30 -7.18
C ILE A 323 7.35 -12.17 -8.56
N CYS A 324 6.88 -12.95 -9.54
CA CYS A 324 7.39 -12.86 -10.90
C CYS A 324 6.65 -11.78 -11.72
N LYS A 325 7.05 -10.50 -11.58
CA LYS A 325 6.46 -9.36 -12.35
C LYS A 325 6.34 -9.63 -13.86
N ILE A 326 7.34 -10.28 -14.47
CA ILE A 326 7.36 -10.62 -15.91
C ILE A 326 6.20 -11.56 -16.28
N THR A 327 5.87 -12.52 -15.42
CA THR A 327 4.68 -13.36 -15.60
C THR A 327 3.41 -12.50 -15.61
N GLU A 328 3.23 -11.61 -14.62
CA GLU A 328 2.02 -10.79 -14.47
C GLU A 328 1.78 -9.93 -15.72
N ILE A 329 2.85 -9.31 -16.24
CA ILE A 329 2.83 -8.48 -17.45
C ILE A 329 2.40 -9.30 -18.65
N ILE A 330 2.89 -10.54 -18.81
CA ILE A 330 2.47 -11.44 -19.90
C ILE A 330 0.98 -11.78 -19.79
N ASP A 331 0.52 -12.23 -18.61
CA ASP A 331 -0.86 -12.69 -18.43
C ASP A 331 -1.89 -11.54 -18.58
N LEU A 332 -1.55 -10.34 -18.10
CA LEU A 332 -2.35 -9.13 -18.31
C LEU A 332 -2.30 -8.65 -19.77
N SER A 333 -1.15 -8.72 -20.43
CA SER A 333 -1.03 -8.37 -21.86
C SER A 333 -1.88 -9.28 -22.75
N ILE A 334 -2.03 -10.56 -22.39
CA ILE A 334 -2.94 -11.48 -23.08
C ILE A 334 -4.40 -11.08 -22.81
N LYS A 335 -4.76 -10.82 -21.54
CA LYS A 335 -6.12 -10.41 -21.16
C LYS A 335 -6.58 -9.14 -21.88
N HIS A 336 -5.71 -8.11 -21.97
CA HIS A 336 -6.03 -6.83 -22.61
C HIS A 336 -5.73 -6.78 -24.13
N LYS A 337 -5.39 -7.94 -24.72
CA LYS A 337 -5.14 -8.18 -26.17
C LYS A 337 -3.90 -7.49 -26.76
N PHE A 338 -2.90 -7.16 -25.95
CA PHE A 338 -1.58 -6.69 -26.40
C PHE A 338 -0.66 -7.83 -26.87
N ILE A 339 -0.86 -9.05 -26.37
CA ILE A 339 -0.16 -10.27 -26.81
C ILE A 339 -1.19 -11.28 -27.31
N ALA A 340 -1.07 -11.70 -28.57
CA ALA A 340 -1.96 -12.71 -29.15
C ALA A 340 -1.46 -14.12 -28.81
N LYS A 341 -2.35 -14.99 -28.32
CA LYS A 341 -2.01 -16.37 -27.94
C LYS A 341 -2.64 -17.36 -28.91
N ASN A 342 -1.83 -17.98 -29.75
CA ASN A 342 -2.24 -18.95 -30.77
C ASN A 342 -1.78 -20.36 -30.33
N GLY A 343 -2.63 -21.03 -29.54
CA GLY A 343 -2.31 -22.35 -28.97
C GLY A 343 -1.14 -22.28 -27.97
N THR A 344 -0.01 -22.90 -28.32
CA THR A 344 1.25 -22.84 -27.55
C THR A 344 2.11 -21.63 -27.88
N PHE A 345 1.83 -20.92 -28.98
CA PHE A 345 2.60 -19.76 -29.43
C PHE A 345 2.03 -18.45 -28.87
N TYR A 346 2.93 -17.52 -28.56
CA TYR A 346 2.63 -16.16 -28.12
C TYR A 346 3.23 -15.20 -29.16
N ASN A 347 2.42 -14.32 -29.74
CA ASN A 347 2.89 -13.28 -30.67
C ASN A 347 2.97 -11.93 -29.95
N LEU A 348 4.14 -11.30 -30.03
CA LEU A 348 4.41 -9.95 -29.57
C LEU A 348 5.07 -9.18 -30.71
N ASN A 349 4.46 -8.08 -31.16
CA ASN A 349 4.96 -7.22 -32.24
C ASN A 349 5.40 -8.01 -33.50
N GLY A 350 4.65 -9.04 -33.88
CA GLY A 350 4.92 -9.91 -35.04
C GLY A 350 5.88 -11.08 -34.77
N LYS A 351 6.66 -11.05 -33.68
CA LYS A 351 7.57 -12.15 -33.29
C LYS A 351 6.80 -13.26 -32.57
N ASN A 352 7.00 -14.51 -32.98
CA ASN A 352 6.36 -15.69 -32.36
C ASN A 352 7.31 -16.38 -31.36
N TYR A 353 6.81 -16.66 -30.16
CA TYR A 353 7.53 -17.33 -29.08
C TYR A 353 6.81 -18.63 -28.68
N HIS A 354 7.53 -19.75 -28.61
CA HIS A 354 6.94 -21.04 -28.24
C HIS A 354 6.91 -21.23 -26.71
N GLY A 355 5.73 -21.12 -26.12
CA GLY A 355 5.51 -21.27 -24.68
C GLY A 355 5.82 -20.02 -23.83
N LYS A 356 5.15 -19.90 -22.69
CA LYS A 356 5.28 -18.78 -21.72
C LYS A 356 6.74 -18.58 -21.29
N GLU A 357 7.47 -19.68 -21.08
CA GLU A 357 8.89 -19.71 -20.71
C GLU A 357 9.85 -19.11 -21.75
N ALA A 358 9.50 -19.08 -23.03
CA ALA A 358 10.33 -18.47 -24.07
C ALA A 358 10.13 -16.95 -24.09
N LEU A 359 8.87 -16.50 -24.04
CA LEU A 359 8.50 -15.08 -23.94
C LEU A 359 9.03 -14.45 -22.63
N LYS A 360 8.94 -15.17 -21.51
CA LYS A 360 9.48 -14.77 -20.20
C LYS A 360 10.99 -14.58 -20.21
N ARG A 361 11.73 -15.43 -20.95
CA ARG A 361 13.18 -15.25 -21.20
C ARG A 361 13.47 -14.05 -22.09
N PHE A 362 12.68 -13.84 -23.14
CA PHE A 362 12.83 -12.68 -24.03
C PHE A 362 12.63 -11.35 -23.29
N LEU A 363 11.53 -11.18 -22.55
CA LEU A 363 11.26 -9.96 -21.80
C LEU A 363 12.31 -9.70 -20.72
N LYS A 364 12.81 -10.75 -20.05
CA LYS A 364 13.92 -10.63 -19.08
C LYS A 364 15.26 -10.18 -19.71
N GLN A 365 15.39 -10.24 -21.03
CA GLN A 365 16.57 -9.78 -21.77
C GLN A 365 16.37 -8.40 -22.44
N ASN A 366 15.14 -7.89 -22.50
CA ASN A 366 14.76 -6.69 -23.26
C ASN A 366 13.86 -5.81 -22.37
N GLU A 367 14.47 -5.15 -21.39
CA GLU A 367 13.75 -4.33 -20.39
C GLU A 367 12.94 -3.19 -21.05
N SER A 368 13.40 -2.65 -22.18
CA SER A 368 12.66 -1.67 -23.00
C SER A 368 11.28 -2.18 -23.46
N ASP A 369 11.21 -3.43 -23.93
CA ASP A 369 9.97 -4.03 -24.43
C ASP A 369 9.03 -4.33 -23.26
N GLN A 370 9.60 -4.64 -22.08
CA GLN A 370 8.84 -4.81 -20.84
C GLN A 370 8.26 -3.48 -20.33
N GLU A 371 9.04 -2.39 -20.34
CA GLU A 371 8.56 -1.05 -19.96
C GLU A 371 7.50 -0.52 -20.92
N GLU A 372 7.67 -0.71 -22.24
CA GLU A 372 6.68 -0.31 -23.23
C GLU A 372 5.33 -1.06 -23.02
N LEU A 373 5.39 -2.37 -22.72
CA LEU A 373 4.21 -3.17 -22.38
C LEU A 373 3.57 -2.74 -21.04
N MET A 374 4.37 -2.49 -20.00
CA MET A 374 3.85 -1.99 -18.71
C MET A 374 3.14 -0.65 -18.89
N LYS A 375 3.71 0.28 -19.66
CA LYS A 375 3.08 1.57 -19.92
C LYS A 375 1.77 1.43 -20.72
N LYS A 376 1.76 0.65 -21.81
CA LYS A 376 0.54 0.35 -22.59
C LYS A 376 -0.56 -0.28 -21.73
N LEU A 377 -0.19 -1.14 -20.76
CA LEU A 377 -1.12 -1.69 -19.77
C LEU A 377 -1.64 -0.61 -18.83
N GLN A 378 -0.78 0.24 -18.25
CA GLN A 378 -1.20 1.36 -17.38
C GLN A 378 -2.15 2.32 -18.10
N ASP A 379 -1.76 2.83 -19.27
CA ASP A 379 -2.55 3.78 -20.06
C ASP A 379 -3.95 3.22 -20.37
N LYS A 380 -4.04 1.93 -20.73
CA LYS A 380 -5.32 1.26 -20.99
C LYS A 380 -6.14 0.98 -19.73
N LEU A 381 -5.52 0.58 -18.63
CA LEU A 381 -6.21 0.33 -17.36
C LEU A 381 -6.77 1.62 -16.75
N ILE A 382 -6.09 2.76 -16.97
CA ILE A 382 -6.61 4.09 -16.61
C ILE A 382 -7.82 4.46 -17.48
N ALA A 383 -7.75 4.18 -18.79
CA ALA A 383 -8.85 4.44 -19.73
C ALA A 383 -10.09 3.58 -19.45
N ASP A 384 -9.90 2.27 -19.23
CA ASP A 384 -10.95 1.34 -18.79
C ASP A 384 -11.60 1.89 -17.49
N GLU A 385 -10.78 2.34 -16.52
CA GLU A 385 -11.26 2.96 -15.27
C GLU A 385 -11.94 4.32 -15.43
N THR A 386 -11.74 5.09 -16.50
CA THR A 386 -12.53 6.32 -16.74
C THR A 386 -13.89 6.01 -17.35
N ALA A 387 -13.97 5.05 -18.28
CA ALA A 387 -15.24 4.64 -18.89
C ALA A 387 -16.22 4.03 -17.88
N ASP A 388 -15.73 3.19 -16.95
CA ASP A 388 -16.52 2.67 -15.83
C ASP A 388 -17.16 3.81 -15.01
N LYS A 389 -16.43 4.91 -14.78
CA LYS A 389 -16.87 6.04 -13.95
C LYS A 389 -17.84 6.99 -14.66
N GLU A 390 -17.66 7.21 -15.96
CA GLU A 390 -18.61 7.98 -16.78
C GLU A 390 -19.98 7.27 -16.76
N THR A 391 -19.98 5.94 -16.94
CA THR A 391 -21.18 5.09 -16.86
C THR A 391 -21.83 5.11 -15.47
N GLU A 392 -21.04 5.07 -14.38
CA GLU A 392 -21.57 5.23 -13.01
C GLU A 392 -22.22 6.62 -12.83
N SER A 393 -21.58 7.72 -13.27
CA SER A 393 -22.14 9.08 -13.11
C SER A 393 -23.42 9.34 -13.90
N GLU A 394 -23.54 8.83 -15.14
CA GLU A 394 -24.79 8.96 -15.90
C GLU A 394 -25.96 8.23 -15.20
N SER A 395 -25.67 7.12 -14.51
CA SER A 395 -26.68 6.38 -13.74
C SER A 395 -27.13 7.09 -12.46
N GLU A 396 -26.22 7.81 -11.78
CA GLU A 396 -26.58 8.64 -10.61
C GLU A 396 -27.37 9.89 -11.02
N GLU A 397 -27.07 10.50 -12.18
CA GLU A 397 -27.84 11.63 -12.70
C GLU A 397 -29.27 11.23 -13.12
N GLU A 398 -29.46 10.10 -13.82
CA GLU A 398 -30.81 9.62 -14.18
C GLU A 398 -31.72 9.36 -12.97
N ASP A 399 -31.20 8.76 -11.89
CA ASP A 399 -32.01 8.45 -10.71
C ASP A 399 -32.32 9.71 -9.88
N SER A 400 -31.39 10.69 -9.88
CA SER A 400 -31.62 12.00 -9.25
C SER A 400 -32.74 12.80 -9.93
N LEU A 401 -32.92 12.64 -11.24
CA LEU A 401 -33.94 13.32 -12.04
C LEU A 401 -35.37 12.76 -11.85
N ARG A 402 -35.53 11.63 -11.16
CA ARG A 402 -36.83 10.95 -10.98
C ARG A 402 -37.61 11.35 -9.72
N VAL A 403 -37.05 12.17 -8.83
CA VAL A 403 -37.61 12.43 -7.48
C VAL A 403 -38.25 13.83 -7.36
N VAL A 404 -39.09 14.20 -8.35
CA VAL A 404 -39.89 15.46 -8.39
C VAL A 404 -41.01 15.32 -9.44
N VAL A 405 -42.26 15.77 -9.25
CA VAL A 405 -42.97 16.39 -8.10
C VAL A 405 -44.40 15.82 -8.01
N SER A 406 -44.89 15.51 -6.80
CA SER A 406 -46.34 15.44 -6.50
C SER A 406 -46.60 15.96 -5.08
N PRO A 407 -47.64 16.77 -4.83
CA PRO A 407 -47.89 17.41 -3.53
C PRO A 407 -48.73 16.55 -2.56
N ASP A 408 -48.65 16.88 -1.27
CA ASP A 408 -49.41 16.25 -0.18
C ASP A 408 -50.94 16.38 -0.30
N ASN A 409 -51.65 15.40 0.27
CA ASN A 409 -52.95 15.58 0.91
C ASN A 409 -53.16 14.51 2.01
N THR A 410 -52.99 14.95 3.26
CA THR A 410 -53.78 14.60 4.47
C THR A 410 -54.40 13.20 4.65
N ASP A 411 -54.03 12.58 5.78
CA ASP A 411 -54.81 11.67 6.64
C ASP A 411 -55.16 10.26 6.05
N ASP A 412 -55.38 9.18 6.83
CA ASP A 412 -55.56 9.04 8.29
C ASP A 412 -55.10 7.63 8.80
N GLU A 413 -55.07 7.44 10.12
CA GLU A 413 -55.03 6.21 10.96
C GLU A 413 -54.16 4.96 10.61
N SER A 414 -53.82 4.23 11.68
CA SER A 414 -53.25 2.85 11.68
C SER A 414 -53.84 2.08 12.89
N PRO A 415 -53.67 0.74 13.05
CA PRO A 415 -52.89 -0.22 12.25
C PRO A 415 -53.62 -1.56 11.95
N ALA A 416 -53.01 -2.44 11.13
CA ALA A 416 -53.38 -3.86 11.08
C ALA A 416 -52.19 -4.78 10.68
N LEU A 417 -52.09 -5.95 11.33
CA LEU A 417 -51.20 -7.05 10.90
C LEU A 417 -51.96 -8.04 10.02
N VAL A 418 -51.37 -8.44 8.89
CA VAL A 418 -51.70 -9.71 8.20
C VAL A 418 -50.42 -10.37 7.71
N VAL A 419 -50.33 -11.69 7.87
CA VAL A 419 -49.21 -12.52 7.40
C VAL A 419 -49.51 -13.04 5.99
N GLY A 420 -48.56 -12.95 5.06
CA GLY A 420 -48.68 -13.51 3.72
C GLY A 420 -47.34 -13.98 3.17
N ALA A 421 -47.19 -15.29 2.96
CA ALA A 421 -46.04 -15.88 2.26
C ALA A 421 -46.43 -16.23 0.82
N ALA A 422 -45.54 -15.99 -0.13
CA ALA A 422 -45.67 -16.45 -1.52
C ALA A 422 -44.30 -16.91 -2.03
N ALA A 423 -44.27 -18.05 -2.73
CA ALA A 423 -43.07 -18.56 -3.38
C ALA A 423 -42.97 -18.03 -4.82
N VAL A 424 -41.74 -17.87 -5.33
CA VAL A 424 -41.48 -17.59 -6.74
C VAL A 424 -41.07 -18.89 -7.42
N VAL A 425 -41.78 -19.24 -8.49
CA VAL A 425 -41.49 -20.40 -9.34
C VAL A 425 -40.33 -20.07 -10.27
N VAL A 426 -39.42 -21.03 -10.48
CA VAL A 426 -38.47 -20.99 -11.60
C VAL A 426 -39.04 -21.84 -12.72
N GLU A 427 -39.34 -21.22 -13.84
CA GLU A 427 -39.70 -21.91 -15.09
C GLU A 427 -38.55 -21.77 -16.09
N ALA A 428 -38.33 -22.78 -16.94
CA ALA A 428 -37.17 -22.87 -17.82
C ALA A 428 -37.56 -23.43 -19.19
N ALA A 429 -36.93 -22.87 -20.23
CA ALA A 429 -36.90 -23.36 -21.61
C ALA A 429 -35.55 -22.98 -22.23
#